data_AF-A0A354WZI7-F1
#
_entry.id   AF-A0A354WZI7-F1
#
_cell.length_a   1.000
_cell.length_b   1.000
_cell.length_c   1.000
_cell.angle_alpha   90.00
_cell.angle_beta   90.00
_cell.angle_gamma   90.00
#
_symmetry.space_group_name_H-M   'P 1'
#
loop_
_entity.id
_entity.type
_entity.pdbx_description
1 polymer ?
#
loop_
_entity_poly.entity_id
_entity_poly.type
_entity_poly.pdbx_seq_one_letter_code
_entity_poly.pdbx_strand_id
1 'polypeptide(L)'
;PYLQPMIIQIDDIHSFIQDGRIYQVISLQKKKKKKTAGDKPHLTYAIMKIPYTRVPRFIELPTLGGNYYIMFIDDVIKANLKNVFPGYDIMDCYSIKISRDADFSLENEDQKDIAERILRKVRKRKIGAVTRFQYDRDMPDYFLDYLCEAYEIEQEELLPS
;
A
#
# COMPACT_ATOMS: atom_id res chain seq x y z
N PRO A 1 4.80 7.65 -16.32
CA PRO A 1 3.50 7.27 -16.94
C PRO A 1 2.87 5.97 -16.41
N TYR A 2 3.65 5.04 -15.83
CA TYR A 2 3.13 3.74 -15.35
C TYR A 2 2.79 3.68 -13.86
N LEU A 3 3.04 4.78 -13.14
CA LEU A 3 2.70 4.90 -11.73
C LEU A 3 1.26 5.38 -11.59
N GLN A 4 0.48 4.66 -10.80
CA GLN A 4 -0.91 4.99 -10.48
C GLN A 4 -1.06 4.94 -8.96
N PRO A 5 -0.82 6.07 -8.27
CA PRO A 5 -1.05 6.14 -6.83
C PRO A 5 -2.55 6.11 -6.55
N MET A 6 -2.95 5.38 -5.51
CA MET A 6 -4.32 5.35 -5.00
C MET A 6 -4.31 5.71 -3.52
N ILE A 7 -5.26 6.53 -3.07
CA ILE A 7 -5.43 6.83 -1.65
C ILE A 7 -6.07 5.62 -0.96
N ILE A 8 -5.57 5.27 0.22
CA ILE A 8 -6.11 4.19 1.04
C ILE A 8 -7.15 4.79 1.98
N GLN A 9 -8.37 4.28 1.94
CA GLN A 9 -9.47 4.65 2.84
C GLN A 9 -10.09 3.37 3.41
N ILE A 10 -10.31 3.33 4.72
CA ILE A 10 -10.82 2.15 5.44
C ILE A 10 -12.27 1.83 5.07
N ASP A 11 -13.12 2.86 4.90
CA ASP A 11 -14.57 2.69 4.71
C ASP A 11 -15.07 2.88 3.25
N ASP A 12 -14.18 3.24 2.32
CA ASP A 12 -14.54 3.51 0.93
C ASP A 12 -14.05 2.39 -0.01
N ILE A 13 -13.98 2.63 -1.32
CA ILE A 13 -13.47 1.67 -2.31
C ILE A 13 -12.06 1.20 -1.88
N HIS A 14 -11.97 0.00 -1.30
CA HIS A 14 -10.69 -0.62 -1.01
C HIS A 14 -9.88 -0.69 -2.30
N SER A 15 -8.73 0.00 -2.30
CA SER A 15 -7.70 -0.20 -3.31
C SER A 15 -7.42 -1.71 -3.45
N PHE A 16 -7.81 -2.30 -4.57
CA PHE A 16 -7.61 -3.74 -4.76
C PHE A 16 -6.11 -4.03 -4.92
N ILE A 17 -5.55 -4.73 -3.93
CA ILE A 17 -4.17 -5.21 -3.96
C ILE A 17 -4.17 -6.57 -4.63
N GLN A 18 -3.61 -6.61 -5.84
CA GLN A 18 -3.37 -7.86 -6.57
C GLN A 18 -2.37 -8.75 -5.83
N ASP A 19 -2.73 -10.03 -5.75
CA ASP A 19 -1.91 -11.09 -5.19
C ASP A 19 -0.51 -11.16 -5.83
N GLY A 20 0.49 -11.43 -4.99
CA GLY A 20 1.87 -11.70 -5.41
C GLY A 20 2.62 -10.48 -5.96
N ARG A 21 2.04 -9.28 -5.95
CA ARG A 21 2.67 -8.05 -6.45
C ARG A 21 3.26 -7.22 -5.30
N ILE A 22 4.34 -6.50 -5.62
CA ILE A 22 4.98 -5.55 -4.71
C ILE A 22 4.34 -4.18 -4.90
N TYR A 23 4.05 -3.53 -3.77
CA TYR A 23 3.55 -2.17 -3.69
C TYR A 23 4.45 -1.33 -2.80
N GLN A 24 4.44 -0.03 -3.04
CA GLN A 24 4.94 0.97 -2.09
C GLN A 24 3.72 1.60 -1.41
N VAL A 25 3.71 1.60 -0.09
CA VAL A 25 2.78 2.36 0.74
C VAL A 25 3.46 3.62 1.24
N ILE A 26 2.76 4.73 1.20
CA ILE A 26 3.30 6.06 1.47
C ILE A 26 2.42 6.77 2.50
N SER A 27 3.03 7.29 3.56
CA SER A 27 2.40 8.22 4.50
C SER A 27 2.69 9.65 4.04
N LEU A 28 1.64 10.44 3.86
CA LEU A 28 1.67 11.77 3.29
C LEU A 28 1.10 12.79 4.27
N GLN A 29 1.76 13.94 4.40
CA GLN A 29 1.23 15.09 5.13
C GLN A 29 0.92 16.21 4.15
N LYS A 30 -0.29 16.76 4.16
CA LYS A 30 -0.64 17.88 3.26
C LYS A 30 0.16 19.13 3.63
N LYS A 31 0.84 19.73 2.65
CA LYS A 31 1.57 20.99 2.84
C LYS A 31 0.61 22.11 3.23
N LYS A 32 0.71 22.64 4.46
CA LYS A 32 -0.12 23.78 4.90
C LYS A 32 0.49 25.10 4.41
N LYS A 33 -0.32 25.99 3.82
CA LYS A 33 0.11 27.35 3.40
C LYS A 33 0.28 28.34 4.57
N LYS A 34 -0.36 28.08 5.72
CA LYS A 34 -0.20 28.83 6.98
C LYS A 34 -0.24 27.84 8.15
N LYS A 35 0.67 27.98 9.11
CA LYS A 35 0.66 27.20 10.36
C LYS A 35 -0.50 27.70 11.24
N THR A 36 -1.65 27.07 11.16
CA THR A 36 -2.71 27.26 12.16
C THR A 36 -2.32 26.45 13.39
N ALA A 37 -2.01 27.13 14.50
CA ALA A 37 -1.68 26.47 15.76
C ALA A 37 -2.91 25.71 16.29
N GLY A 38 -2.76 24.41 16.53
CA GLY A 38 -3.76 23.57 17.20
C GLY A 38 -4.35 22.41 16.39
N ASP A 39 -4.11 22.37 15.08
CA ASP A 39 -4.69 21.33 14.23
C ASP A 39 -3.74 20.13 14.10
N LYS A 40 -4.15 18.97 14.65
CA LYS A 40 -3.36 17.73 14.63
C LYS A 40 -3.00 17.38 13.18
N PRO A 41 -1.77 16.95 12.89
CA PRO A 41 -1.38 16.60 11.54
C PRO A 41 -2.19 15.38 11.08
N HIS A 42 -3.10 15.57 10.13
CA HIS A 42 -3.81 14.48 9.49
C HIS A 42 -2.89 13.85 8.44
N LEU A 43 -2.55 12.57 8.64
CA LEU A 43 -1.82 11.78 7.65
C LEU A 43 -2.79 11.26 6.59
N THR A 44 -2.34 11.22 5.35
CA THR A 44 -3.02 10.61 4.22
C THR A 44 -2.18 9.45 3.75
N TYR A 45 -2.77 8.28 3.58
CA TYR A 45 -2.05 7.10 3.14
C TYR A 45 -2.33 6.82 1.68
N ALA A 46 -1.29 6.47 0.94
CA ALA A 46 -1.38 6.09 -0.46
C ALA A 46 -0.70 4.76 -0.69
N ILE A 47 -1.16 4.03 -1.70
CA ILE A 47 -0.54 2.81 -2.20
C ILE A 47 -0.24 2.96 -3.69
N MET A 48 0.87 2.39 -4.12
CA MET A 48 1.31 2.45 -5.50
C MET A 48 1.93 1.12 -5.92
N LYS A 49 1.41 0.55 -7.00
CA LYS A 49 1.94 -0.69 -7.56
C LYS A 49 3.29 -0.44 -8.26
N ILE A 50 4.27 -1.31 -8.04
CA ILE A 50 5.52 -1.28 -8.80
C ILE A 50 5.29 -1.82 -10.23
N PRO A 51 5.65 -1.07 -11.29
CA PRO A 51 5.32 -1.41 -12.68
C PRO A 51 6.31 -2.40 -13.32
N TYR A 52 6.58 -3.55 -12.67
CA TYR A 52 7.61 -4.52 -13.09
C TYR A 52 7.39 -5.17 -14.48
N THR A 53 6.16 -5.13 -15.03
CA THR A 53 5.89 -5.67 -16.39
C THR A 53 6.27 -4.73 -17.50
N ARG A 54 6.32 -3.42 -17.23
CA ARG A 54 6.59 -2.37 -18.23
C ARG A 54 7.95 -1.72 -18.04
N VAL A 55 8.57 -1.91 -16.87
CA VAL A 55 9.86 -1.35 -16.51
C VAL A 55 10.69 -2.46 -15.83
N PRO A 56 11.97 -2.64 -16.21
CA PRO A 56 12.86 -3.59 -15.55
C PRO A 56 12.94 -3.35 -14.04
N ARG A 57 13.05 -4.44 -13.26
CA ARG A 57 13.26 -4.36 -11.80
C ARG A 57 14.59 -3.71 -11.44
N PHE A 58 15.60 -3.95 -12.28
CA PHE A 58 16.97 -3.47 -12.13
C PHE A 58 17.24 -2.45 -13.22
N ILE A 59 17.65 -1.25 -12.81
CA ILE A 59 18.05 -0.18 -13.71
C ILE A 59 19.56 -0.06 -13.61
N GLU A 60 20.24 -0.17 -14.75
CA GLU A 60 21.64 0.18 -14.88
C GLU A 60 21.78 1.70 -14.87
N LEU A 61 22.63 2.21 -13.98
CA LEU A 61 22.99 3.63 -13.90
C LEU A 61 24.26 3.90 -14.71
N PRO A 62 24.52 5.17 -15.08
CA PRO A 62 25.73 5.53 -15.80
C PRO A 62 26.99 5.03 -15.09
N THR A 63 27.95 4.53 -15.87
CA THR A 63 29.24 4.08 -15.33
C THR A 63 30.03 5.26 -14.79
N LEU A 64 30.69 5.05 -13.65
CA LEU A 64 31.52 6.07 -13.01
C LEU A 64 32.81 5.42 -12.51
N GLY A 65 33.95 5.91 -13.00
CA GLY A 65 35.27 5.38 -12.64
C GLY A 65 35.50 3.93 -13.08
N GLY A 66 34.86 3.49 -14.18
CA GLY A 66 34.94 2.12 -14.67
C GLY A 66 34.05 1.11 -13.94
N ASN A 67 33.30 1.54 -12.92
CA ASN A 67 32.37 0.70 -12.19
C ASN A 67 30.96 0.75 -12.81
N TYR A 68 30.26 -0.39 -12.70
CA TYR A 68 28.85 -0.53 -13.06
C TYR A 68 27.99 -0.42 -11.81
N TYR A 69 26.86 0.29 -11.93
CA TYR A 69 25.94 0.52 -10.83
C TYR A 69 24.55 0.07 -11.25
N ILE A 70 23.87 -0.65 -10.37
CA ILE A 70 22.52 -1.14 -10.59
C ILE A 70 21.67 -0.68 -9.42
N MET A 71 20.47 -0.20 -9.70
CA MET A 71 19.50 0.26 -8.70
C MET A 71 18.17 -0.45 -8.89
N PHE A 72 17.44 -0.71 -7.81
CA PHE A 72 16.07 -1.21 -7.91
C PHE A 72 15.13 -0.09 -8.39
N ILE A 73 14.14 -0.45 -9.20
CA ILE A 73 13.10 0.49 -9.62
C ILE A 73 12.37 1.14 -8.44
N ASP A 74 12.27 0.43 -7.32
CA ASP A 74 11.61 0.85 -6.08
C ASP A 74 12.35 2.04 -5.46
N ASP A 75 13.68 1.99 -5.46
CA ASP A 75 14.52 3.07 -4.97
C ASP A 75 14.43 4.30 -5.88
N VAL A 76 14.40 4.09 -7.19
CA VAL A 76 14.19 5.17 -8.17
C VAL A 76 12.84 5.84 -7.92
N ILE A 77 11.78 5.07 -7.69
CA ILE A 77 10.45 5.58 -7.38
C ILE A 77 10.47 6.33 -6.05
N LYS A 78 11.03 5.75 -4.99
CA LYS A 78 11.13 6.34 -3.64
C LYS A 78 11.84 7.69 -3.67
N ALA A 79 12.96 7.79 -4.39
CA ALA A 79 13.71 9.02 -4.58
C ALA A 79 12.91 10.13 -5.31
N ASN A 80 11.90 9.74 -6.09
CA ASN A 80 11.11 10.65 -6.93
C ASN A 80 9.67 10.86 -6.44
N LEU A 81 9.30 10.39 -5.25
CA LEU A 81 7.92 10.51 -4.73
C LEU A 81 7.40 11.95 -4.64
N LYS A 82 8.30 12.92 -4.45
CA LYS A 82 7.93 14.36 -4.47
C LYS A 82 7.30 14.80 -5.79
N ASN A 83 7.67 14.16 -6.90
CA ASN A 83 7.09 14.44 -8.21
C ASN A 83 5.70 13.79 -8.37
N VAL A 84 5.47 12.66 -7.67
CA VAL A 84 4.18 11.96 -7.65
C VAL A 84 3.18 12.68 -6.75
N PHE A 85 3.64 13.23 -5.62
CA PHE A 85 2.82 13.90 -4.62
C PHE A 85 3.29 15.34 -4.33
N PRO A 86 3.24 16.27 -5.30
CA PRO A 86 3.82 17.61 -5.16
C PRO A 86 3.20 18.44 -4.02
N GLY A 87 1.91 18.23 -3.72
CA GLY A 87 1.16 18.93 -2.66
C GLY A 87 1.35 18.36 -1.24
N TYR A 88 2.18 17.33 -1.09
CA TYR A 88 2.39 16.64 0.18
C TYR A 88 3.87 16.62 0.56
N ASP A 89 4.12 16.57 1.86
CA ASP A 89 5.37 16.13 2.44
C ASP A 89 5.31 14.60 2.58
N ILE A 90 6.34 13.92 2.10
CA ILE A 90 6.45 12.47 2.22
C ILE A 90 7.00 12.18 3.61
N MET A 91 6.22 11.52 4.45
CA MET A 91 6.61 11.18 5.82
C MET A 91 7.36 9.84 5.84
N ASP A 92 6.74 8.83 5.22
CA ASP A 92 7.23 7.46 5.23
C ASP A 92 6.94 6.77 3.88
N CYS A 93 7.77 5.80 3.50
CA CYS A 93 7.55 4.95 2.34
C CYS A 93 8.17 3.56 2.54
N TYR A 94 7.32 2.54 2.48
CA TYR A 94 7.68 1.14 2.73
C TYR A 94 7.14 0.23 1.64
N SER A 95 7.83 -0.89 1.43
CA SER A 95 7.40 -1.95 0.54
C SER A 95 6.46 -2.91 1.27
N ILE A 96 5.42 -3.35 0.57
CA ILE A 96 4.53 -4.41 1.04
C ILE A 96 4.23 -5.42 -0.06
N LYS A 97 3.85 -6.63 0.34
CA LYS A 97 3.33 -7.67 -0.55
C LYS A 97 2.26 -8.48 0.17
N ILE A 98 1.09 -8.55 -0.44
CA ILE A 98 -0.03 -9.37 0.05
C ILE A 98 -0.08 -10.67 -0.73
N SER A 99 -0.22 -11.80 -0.02
CA SER A 99 -0.65 -13.07 -0.59
C SER A 99 -2.09 -13.36 -0.18
N ARG A 100 -2.87 -13.90 -1.12
CA ARG A 100 -4.27 -14.26 -0.90
C ARG A 100 -4.52 -15.69 -1.35
N ASP A 101 -5.45 -16.36 -0.69
CA ASP A 101 -5.89 -17.67 -1.17
C ASP A 101 -6.60 -17.56 -2.51
N ALA A 102 -6.32 -18.53 -3.38
CA ALA A 102 -7.01 -18.70 -4.66
C ALA A 102 -8.40 -19.31 -4.48
N ASP A 103 -8.72 -19.80 -3.27
CA ASP A 103 -9.93 -20.56 -3.00
C ASP A 103 -11.08 -19.64 -2.61
N PHE A 104 -12.11 -19.70 -3.44
CA PHE A 104 -13.36 -18.96 -3.29
C PHE A 104 -14.38 -19.93 -2.72
N SER A 105 -14.52 -19.99 -1.41
CA SER A 105 -15.54 -20.83 -0.77
C SER A 105 -16.51 -19.99 0.07
N LEU A 106 -17.79 -20.19 -0.26
CA LEU A 106 -18.94 -19.63 0.44
C LEU A 106 -19.15 -20.41 1.75
N GLU A 107 -18.65 -19.89 2.86
CA GLU A 107 -19.16 -20.32 4.17
C GLU A 107 -20.38 -19.47 4.53
N ASN A 108 -21.54 -20.12 4.41
CA ASN A 108 -22.82 -19.60 4.82
C ASN A 108 -22.90 -19.66 6.35
N GLU A 109 -22.71 -18.52 7.02
CA GLU A 109 -23.23 -18.36 8.37
C GLU A 109 -24.22 -17.20 8.48
N ASP A 110 -25.41 -17.63 8.87
CA ASP A 110 -26.56 -16.86 9.30
C ASP A 110 -26.20 -15.93 10.46
N GLN A 111 -26.51 -14.65 10.32
CA GLN A 111 -27.28 -13.92 11.32
C GLN A 111 -27.60 -12.50 10.84
N LYS A 112 -28.63 -11.95 11.48
CA LYS A 112 -29.40 -10.77 11.12
C LYS A 112 -28.54 -9.50 11.12
N ASP A 113 -28.39 -8.89 9.95
CA ASP A 113 -28.76 -7.49 9.64
C ASP A 113 -28.48 -7.27 8.14
N ILE A 114 -29.54 -7.26 7.33
CA ILE A 114 -29.49 -7.82 5.98
C ILE A 114 -28.90 -6.82 4.97
N ALA A 115 -29.21 -5.53 5.05
CA ALA A 115 -28.82 -4.59 4.00
C ALA A 115 -27.34 -4.21 4.02
N GLU A 116 -26.83 -3.85 5.20
CA GLU A 116 -25.46 -3.34 5.36
C GLU A 116 -24.42 -4.46 5.28
N ARG A 117 -24.74 -5.63 5.85
CA ARG A 117 -23.90 -6.84 5.73
C ARG A 117 -23.88 -7.41 4.33
N ILE A 118 -24.97 -7.33 3.54
CA ILE A 118 -24.96 -7.80 2.15
C ILE A 118 -23.99 -6.97 1.31
N LEU A 119 -24.00 -5.63 1.41
CA LEU A 119 -23.08 -4.78 0.64
C LEU A 119 -21.61 -5.05 1.01
N ARG A 120 -21.32 -5.19 2.30
CA ARG A 120 -19.96 -5.50 2.80
C ARG A 120 -19.53 -6.93 2.41
N LYS A 121 -20.40 -7.94 2.56
CA LYS A 121 -20.13 -9.35 2.18
C LYS A 121 -20.01 -9.55 0.67
N VAL A 122 -20.77 -8.83 -0.15
CA VAL A 122 -20.68 -8.89 -1.63
C VAL A 122 -19.37 -8.26 -2.15
N ARG A 123 -18.78 -7.30 -1.41
CA ARG A 123 -17.44 -6.76 -1.70
C ARG A 123 -16.33 -7.73 -1.26
N LYS A 124 -16.39 -8.29 -0.05
CA LYS A 124 -15.48 -9.36 0.41
C LYS A 124 -15.46 -10.56 -0.55
N ARG A 125 -16.62 -10.89 -1.13
CA ARG A 125 -16.77 -11.94 -2.15
C ARG A 125 -15.82 -11.82 -3.34
N LYS A 126 -15.20 -10.69 -3.69
CA LYS A 126 -14.40 -10.61 -4.95
C LYS A 126 -12.89 -10.80 -4.81
N ILE A 127 -12.33 -10.82 -3.59
CA ILE A 127 -10.89 -10.53 -3.40
C ILE A 127 -10.10 -11.71 -2.80
N GLY A 128 -10.74 -12.66 -2.10
CA GLY A 128 -10.06 -13.76 -1.40
C GLY A 128 -9.46 -13.33 -0.07
N ALA A 129 -9.38 -14.27 0.89
CA ALA A 129 -8.80 -14.00 2.22
C ALA A 129 -7.30 -13.66 2.11
N VAL A 130 -6.82 -12.78 2.98
CA VAL A 130 -5.37 -12.59 3.13
C VAL A 130 -4.81 -13.88 3.75
N THR A 131 -3.62 -14.29 3.32
CA THR A 131 -2.89 -15.38 3.97
C THR A 131 -1.52 -14.95 4.44
N ARG A 132 -1.04 -13.82 3.91
CA ARG A 132 0.28 -13.30 4.23
C ARG A 132 0.38 -11.83 3.88
N PHE A 133 0.79 -11.03 4.85
CA PHE A 133 1.15 -9.65 4.69
C PHE A 133 2.65 -9.48 4.98
N GLN A 134 3.45 -9.38 3.92
CA GLN A 134 4.88 -9.07 4.03
C GLN A 134 5.07 -7.56 4.01
N TYR A 135 5.86 -7.05 4.95
CA TYR A 135 6.13 -5.62 5.10
C TYR A 135 7.55 -5.36 5.59
N ASP A 136 8.08 -4.18 5.27
CA ASP A 136 9.40 -3.74 5.75
C ASP A 136 9.43 -3.65 7.28
N ARG A 137 10.43 -4.29 7.92
CA ARG A 137 10.61 -4.29 9.39
C ARG A 137 10.64 -2.93 10.07
N ASP A 138 11.11 -1.91 9.36
CA ASP A 138 11.24 -0.55 9.89
C ASP A 138 9.92 0.23 9.83
N MET A 139 8.82 -0.38 9.35
CA MET A 139 7.51 0.25 9.30
C MET A 139 7.01 0.55 10.72
N PRO A 140 6.62 1.80 11.03
CA PRO A 140 6.14 2.16 12.35
C PRO A 140 4.73 1.60 12.60
N ASP A 141 4.46 1.22 13.85
CA ASP A 141 3.20 0.57 14.27
C ASP A 141 1.96 1.33 13.81
N TYR A 142 1.94 2.67 13.94
CA TYR A 142 0.80 3.49 13.52
C TYR A 142 0.41 3.28 12.05
N PHE A 143 1.40 3.01 11.19
CA PHE A 143 1.19 2.81 9.77
C PHE A 143 0.81 1.35 9.49
N LEU A 144 1.47 0.41 10.16
CA LEU A 144 1.10 -1.01 10.09
C LEU A 144 -0.35 -1.22 10.52
N ASP A 145 -0.75 -0.68 11.67
CA ASP A 145 -2.12 -0.75 12.20
C ASP A 145 -3.14 -0.20 11.21
N TYR A 146 -2.84 0.94 10.59
CA TYR A 146 -3.72 1.53 9.56
C TYR A 146 -3.88 0.61 8.35
N LEU A 147 -2.80 -0.03 7.89
CA LEU A 147 -2.86 -0.97 6.77
C LEU A 147 -3.60 -2.24 7.15
N CYS A 148 -3.42 -2.74 8.38
CA CYS A 148 -4.13 -3.90 8.89
C CYS A 148 -5.63 -3.65 8.94
N GLU A 149 -6.05 -2.50 9.44
CA GLU A 149 -7.46 -2.09 9.44
C GLU A 149 -7.98 -1.93 8.00
N ALA A 150 -7.25 -1.22 7.14
CA ALA A 150 -7.68 -0.92 5.77
C ALA A 150 -7.78 -2.14 4.85
N TYR A 151 -7.02 -3.21 5.12
CA TYR A 151 -6.99 -4.41 4.31
C TYR A 151 -7.50 -5.67 5.02
N GLU A 152 -8.06 -5.50 6.23
CA GLU A 152 -8.58 -6.57 7.08
C GLU A 152 -7.52 -7.67 7.31
N ILE A 153 -6.31 -7.28 7.70
CA ILE A 153 -5.19 -8.18 7.95
C ILE A 153 -5.16 -8.56 9.43
N GLU A 154 -5.05 -9.86 9.70
CA GLU A 154 -4.96 -10.41 11.05
C GLU A 154 -3.49 -10.58 11.49
N GLN A 155 -3.26 -10.68 12.81
CA GLN A 155 -1.91 -10.68 13.38
C GLN A 155 -1.10 -11.91 12.91
N GLU A 156 -1.77 -13.02 12.71
CA GLU A 156 -1.23 -14.30 12.25
C GLU A 156 -0.69 -14.24 10.81
N GLU A 157 -1.16 -13.25 10.03
CA GLU A 157 -0.77 -13.07 8.63
C GLU A 157 0.47 -12.18 8.49
N LEU A 158 0.88 -11.49 9.56
CA LEU A 158 1.97 -10.50 9.54
C LEU A 158 3.34 -11.17 9.46
N LEU A 159 4.09 -10.82 8.42
CA LEU A 159 5.47 -11.27 8.23
C LEU A 159 6.41 -10.08 8.00
N PRO A 160 7.15 -9.65 9.04
CA PRO A 160 8.20 -8.66 8.87
C PRO A 160 9.33 -9.21 7.99
N SER A 161 9.73 -8.47 6.95
CA SER A 161 10.85 -8.80 6.06
C SER A 161 12.07 -7.91 6.30
#